data_AF-A0A2N6FHZ1-F1
#
_entry.id   AF-A0A2N6FHZ1-F1
#
_cell.length_a   1.000
_cell.length_b   1.000
_cell.length_c   1.000
_cell.angle_alpha   90.00
_cell.angle_beta   90.00
_cell.angle_gamma   90.00
#
_symmetry.space_group_name_H-M   'P 1'
#
loop_
_entity.id
_entity.type
_entity.pdbx_description
1 polymer ?
#
loop_
_entity_poly.entity_id
_entity_poly.type
_entity_poly.pdbx_seq_one_letter_code
_entity_poly.pdbx_strand_id
1 'polypeptide(L)' 'LDVFGERFSVPPETIREYVVATIDVKEQKLKLFLDKTQVEEFDYKMR' A
#
# COMPACT_ATOMS: atom_id res chain seq x y z
N LEU A 1 6.19 -4.79 0.71
CA LEU A 1 6.28 -3.46 1.35
C LEU A 1 6.08 -3.64 2.85
N ASP A 2 6.93 -3.05 3.68
CA ASP A 2 6.70 -3.01 5.13
C ASP A 2 6.05 -1.66 5.48
N VAL A 3 4.82 -1.68 5.97
CA VAL A 3 4.09 -0.49 6.39
C VAL A 3 3.74 -0.67 7.86
N PHE A 4 4.36 0.12 8.74
CA PHE A 4 4.19 0.03 10.20
C PHE A 4 4.40 -1.41 10.76
N GLY A 5 5.32 -2.20 10.19
CA GLY A 5 5.60 -3.56 10.62
C GLY A 5 4.68 -4.65 10.03
N GLU A 6 3.67 -4.27 9.24
CA GLU A 6 2.93 -5.22 8.42
C GLU A 6 3.55 -5.36 7.03
N ARG A 7 3.80 -6.60 6.62
CA ARG A 7 4.39 -6.92 5.32
C ARG A 7 3.28 -7.19 4.31
N PHE A 8 3.14 -6.26 3.37
CA PHE A 8 2.24 -6.41 2.22
C PHE A 8 3.00 -7.05 1.07
N SER A 9 2.42 -8.13 0.53
CA SER A 9 2.84 -8.71 -0.74
C SER A 9 2.50 -7.72 -1.83
N VAL A 10 3.53 -7.18 -2.48
CA VAL A 10 3.36 -6.23 -3.58
C VAL A 10 3.94 -6.86 -4.84
N PRO A 11 3.35 -6.58 -6.02
CA PRO A 11 3.82 -7.17 -7.27
C PRO A 11 5.28 -6.76 -7.56
N PRO A 12 6.08 -7.63 -8.20
CA PRO A 12 7.50 -7.38 -8.43
C PRO A 12 7.81 -6.12 -9.24
N GLU A 13 6.84 -5.61 -10.00
CA GLU A 13 6.87 -4.32 -10.70
C GLU A 13 7.05 -3.15 -9.72
N THR A 14 6.38 -3.22 -8.57
CA THR A 14 6.45 -2.22 -7.49
C THR A 14 7.68 -2.35 -6.57
N ILE A 15 8.48 -3.41 -6.73
CA ILE A 15 9.70 -3.62 -5.92
C ILE A 15 10.86 -2.75 -6.43
N ARG A 16 10.81 -2.32 -7.70
CA ARG A 16 11.88 -1.55 -8.35
C ARG A 16 11.59 -0.05 -8.42
N GLU A 17 10.33 0.35 -8.42
CA GLU A 17 9.90 1.74 -8.54
C GLU A 17 9.35 2.30 -7.23
N TYR A 18 9.47 3.62 -7.04
CA TYR A 18 8.90 4.30 -5.89
C TYR A 18 7.38 4.21 -5.96
N VAL A 19 6.78 3.48 -5.02
CA VAL A 19 5.33 3.41 -4.83
C VAL A 19 4.86 4.37 -3.76
N VAL A 20 3.72 4.99 -4.00
CA VAL A 20 3.03 5.83 -3.03
C VAL A 20 1.99 4.96 -2.32
N ALA A 21 2.21 4.71 -1.03
CA ALA A 21 1.26 4.02 -0.18
C ALA A 21 0.47 5.05 0.62
N THR A 22 -0.84 5.10 0.40
CA THR A 22 -1.76 6.00 1.09
C THR A 22 -2.60 5.20 2.07
N ILE A 23 -2.58 5.59 3.34
CA ILE A 23 -3.46 4.99 4.35
C ILE A 23 -4.64 5.93 4.57
N ASP A 24 -5.82 5.45 4.24
CA ASP A 24 -7.06 6.11 4.63
C ASP A 24 -7.38 5.73 6.07
N VAL A 25 -7.14 6.67 7.00
CA VAL A 25 -7.37 6.47 8.43
C VAL A 25 -8.86 6.37 8.76
N LYS A 26 -9.72 6.98 7.93
CA LYS A 26 -11.17 6.99 8.14
C LYS A 26 -11.79 5.66 7.73
N GLU A 27 -11.35 5.10 6.60
CA GLU A 27 -11.80 3.78 6.13
C GLU A 27 -10.97 2.62 6.68
N GLN A 28 -9.82 2.89 7.32
CA GLN A 28 -8.87 1.87 7.74
C GLN A 28 -8.43 1.00 6.56
N LYS A 29 -7.99 1.64 5.47
CA LYS A 29 -7.58 0.97 4.23
C LYS A 29 -6.25 1.52 3.73
N LEU A 30 -5.38 0.63 3.27
CA LEU A 30 -4.12 0.94 2.64
C LEU A 30 -4.29 0.82 1.12
N LYS A 31 -4.13 1.92 0.39
CA LYS A 31 -4.15 1.95 -1.07
C LYS A 31 -2.73 2.15 -1.58
N LEU A 32 -2.32 1.29 -2.51
CA LEU A 32 -1.01 1.34 -3.13
C LEU A 32 -1.13 1.93 -4.53
N PHE A 33 -0.34 2.95 -4.82
CA PHE A 33 -0.29 3.63 -6.10
C PHE A 33 1.11 3.52 -6.71
N LEU A 34 1.16 3.12 -7.97
CA LEU A 34 2.37 3.15 -8.79
C LEU A 34 2.20 4.30 -9.78
N ASP A 35 2.96 5.37 -9.57
CA ASP A 35 2.89 6.65 -10.29
C ASP A 35 1.50 7.35 -10.22
N LYS A 36 0.55 6.90 -11.04
CA LYS A 36 -0.84 7.38 -11.11
C LYS A 36 -1.89 6.28 -11.13
N THR A 37 -1.45 5.02 -11.15
CA THR A 37 -2.34 3.87 -11.21
C THR A 37 -2.47 3.27 -9.82
N GLN A 38 -3.71 3.16 -9.32
CA GLN A 38 -3.96 2.35 -8.13
C GLN A 38 -3.73 0.88 -8.50
N VAL A 39 -2.75 0.26 -7.83
CA VAL A 39 -2.36 -1.12 -8.11
C VAL A 39 -3.09 -2.08 -7.19
N GLU A 40 -3.14 -1.76 -5.89
CA GLU A 40 -3.66 -2.66 -4.86
C GLU A 40 -4.40 -1.88 -3.77
N GLU A 41 -5.37 -2.52 -3.13
CA GLU A 41 -6.04 -2.05 -1.91
C GLU A 41 -6.01 -3.16 -0.86
N PHE A 42 -5.62 -2.82 0.36
CA PHE A 42 -5.60 -3.72 1.50
C PHE A 42 -6.46 -3.14 2.61
N ASP A 43 -7.25 -3.97 3.28
CA ASP A 43 -7.86 -3.61 4.56
C ASP A 43 -6.76 -3.45 5.61
N TYR A 44 -6.62 -2.25 6.15
CA TYR A 44 -5.54 -1.87 7.06
C TYR A 44 -6.09 -1.39 8.38
N LYS A 45 -6.17 -2.30 9.34
CA LYS A 45 -6.63 -1.99 10.69
C LYS A 45 -5.49 -1.37 11.50
N MET A 46 -5.54 -0.05 11.68
CA MET A 46 -4.72 0.61 12.70
C MET A 46 -5.13 0.06 14.07
N ARG A 47 -4.16 -0.52 14.79
CA ARG A 47 -4.34 -1.10 16.12
C ARG A 47 -3.75 -0.20 17.21
#